data_AF-A0A1G9IBS5-F1
#
_entry.id   AF-A0A1G9IBS5-F1
#
_cell.length_a   1.000
_cell.length_b   1.000
_cell.length_c   1.000
_cell.angle_alpha   90.00
_cell.angle_beta   90.00
_cell.angle_gamma   90.00
#
_symmetry.space_group_name_H-M   'P 1'
#
loop_
_entity.id
_entity.type
_entity.pdbx_description
1 polymer ?
#
loop_
_entity_poly.entity_id
_entity_poly.type
_entity_poly.pdbx_seq_one_letter_code
_entity_poly.pdbx_strand_id
1 'polypeptide(L)'
;MRDRVLAIVSIITQFILEENDLLTNENEIVQELLDIGFEVDEIDAAFSWMENQTLEPLEPSLPSLGVTSQRVFTLRESLMLSLEARGFLVRLRSLGIVDDNVEEEIIERAMSTGEDEVGLKEIKHIAILALFSRAQQQWRKEVDCILDDDWSALYH
;
A
#
# COMPACT_ATOMS: atom_id res chain seq x y z
N MET A 1 -29.53 -12.34 5.83
CA MET A 1 -28.36 -13.01 5.21
C MET A 1 -27.33 -11.97 4.76
N ARG A 2 -27.63 -11.07 3.80
CA ARG A 2 -26.70 -9.99 3.41
C ARG A 2 -26.26 -9.07 4.57
N ASP A 3 -27.17 -8.67 5.45
CA ASP A 3 -26.82 -7.80 6.59
C ASP A 3 -25.90 -8.51 7.61
N ARG A 4 -26.01 -9.83 7.74
CA ARG A 4 -25.16 -10.62 8.65
C ARG A 4 -23.77 -10.83 8.06
N VAL A 5 -23.67 -11.07 6.75
CA VAL A 5 -22.40 -11.11 6.02
C VAL A 5 -21.65 -9.79 6.13
N LEU A 6 -22.34 -8.65 5.94
CA LEU A 6 -21.72 -7.32 6.11
C LEU A 6 -21.28 -7.06 7.55
N ALA A 7 -22.05 -7.51 8.54
CA ALA A 7 -21.66 -7.42 9.95
C ALA A 7 -20.38 -8.23 10.24
N ILE A 8 -20.27 -9.45 9.71
CA ILE A 8 -19.06 -10.28 9.82
C ILE A 8 -17.86 -9.57 9.20
N VAL A 9 -18.00 -9.05 7.97
CA VAL A 9 -16.93 -8.28 7.29
C VAL A 9 -16.52 -7.05 8.11
N SER A 10 -17.47 -6.32 8.70
CA SER A 10 -17.18 -5.16 9.55
C SER A 10 -16.37 -5.54 10.79
N ILE A 11 -16.63 -6.71 11.39
CA ILE A 11 -15.87 -7.19 12.55
C ILE A 11 -14.46 -7.60 12.12
N ILE A 12 -14.33 -8.35 11.03
CA ILE A 12 -13.03 -8.75 10.46
C ILE A 12 -12.17 -7.51 10.15
N THR A 13 -12.76 -6.50 9.52
CA THR A 13 -12.04 -5.27 9.16
C THR A 13 -11.62 -4.47 10.39
N GLN A 14 -12.49 -4.32 11.40
CA GLN A 14 -12.11 -3.67 12.66
C GLN A 14 -10.95 -4.40 13.34
N PHE A 15 -10.99 -5.74 13.36
CA PHE A 15 -9.96 -6.57 13.96
C PHE A 15 -8.58 -6.37 13.30
N ILE A 16 -8.54 -6.35 11.96
CA ILE A 16 -7.31 -6.08 11.18
C ILE A 16 -6.77 -4.66 11.40
N LEU A 17 -7.65 -3.69 11.64
CA LEU A 17 -7.26 -2.29 11.85
C LEU A 17 -6.72 -2.04 13.26
N GLU A 18 -7.27 -2.72 14.27
CA GLU A 18 -6.85 -2.60 15.67
C GLU A 18 -5.57 -3.39 15.97
N GLU A 19 -5.47 -4.62 15.49
CA GLU A 19 -4.27 -5.45 15.61
C GLU A 19 -3.36 -5.24 14.40
N ASN A 20 -2.34 -4.39 14.52
CA ASN A 20 -1.32 -4.13 13.47
C ASN A 20 -0.50 -5.37 13.05
N ASP A 21 -0.88 -6.58 13.44
CA ASP A 21 -0.17 -7.81 13.12
C ASP A 21 -0.76 -8.44 11.85
N LEU A 22 -0.07 -8.26 10.73
CA LEU A 22 -0.44 -8.77 9.39
C LEU A 22 -0.46 -10.32 9.30
N LEU A 23 -0.35 -11.01 10.44
CA LEU A 23 -0.31 -12.45 10.61
C LEU A 23 -1.43 -12.94 11.55
N THR A 24 -2.55 -12.22 11.61
CA THR A 24 -3.73 -12.70 12.35
C THR A 24 -4.06 -14.13 11.92
N ASN A 25 -4.04 -15.06 12.88
CA ASN A 25 -4.45 -16.42 12.64
C ASN A 25 -5.94 -16.38 12.27
N GLU A 26 -6.29 -16.73 11.04
CA GLU A 26 -7.67 -16.87 10.55
C GLU A 26 -8.56 -17.62 11.56
N ASN A 27 -7.99 -18.61 12.25
CA ASN A 27 -8.65 -19.38 13.30
C ASN A 27 -9.13 -18.52 14.48
N GLU A 28 -8.39 -17.49 14.88
CA GLU A 28 -8.72 -16.63 16.02
C GLU A 28 -9.93 -15.74 15.71
N ILE A 29 -9.93 -15.12 14.52
CA ILE A 29 -11.08 -14.35 14.01
C ILE A 29 -12.32 -15.24 13.89
N VAL A 30 -12.17 -16.46 13.36
CA VAL A 30 -13.29 -17.41 13.22
C VAL A 30 -13.85 -17.80 14.59
N GLN A 31 -13.00 -18.06 15.59
CA GLN A 31 -13.47 -18.37 16.94
C GLN A 31 -14.24 -17.19 17.55
N GLU A 32 -13.79 -15.96 17.37
CA GLU A 32 -14.47 -14.79 17.91
C GLU A 32 -15.82 -14.54 17.24
N LEU A 33 -15.91 -14.74 15.92
CA LEU A 33 -17.20 -14.68 15.19
C LEU A 33 -18.17 -15.77 15.67
N LEU A 34 -17.68 -16.98 15.96
CA LEU A 34 -18.51 -18.05 16.54
C LEU A 34 -18.99 -17.70 17.95
N ASP A 35 -18.14 -17.11 18.79
CA ASP A 35 -18.48 -16.68 20.15
C ASP A 35 -19.52 -15.54 20.16
N ILE A 36 -19.51 -14.68 19.14
CA ILE A 36 -20.54 -13.64 18.92
C ILE A 36 -21.88 -14.27 18.46
N GLY A 37 -21.87 -15.53 18.00
CA GLY A 37 -23.06 -16.28 17.60
C GLY A 37 -23.35 -16.24 16.10
N PHE A 38 -22.34 -16.10 15.25
CA PHE A 38 -22.46 -16.33 13.81
C PHE A 38 -22.38 -17.83 13.49
N GLU A 39 -23.12 -18.27 12.49
CA GLU A 39 -23.02 -19.66 12.02
C GLU A 39 -21.87 -19.82 11.01
N VAL A 40 -21.30 -21.02 10.93
CA VAL A 40 -20.17 -21.33 10.03
C VAL A 40 -20.51 -21.01 8.57
N ASP A 41 -21.72 -21.34 8.12
CA ASP A 41 -22.19 -21.02 6.76
C ASP A 41 -22.25 -19.51 6.49
N GLU A 42 -22.50 -18.68 7.52
CA GLU A 42 -22.51 -17.21 7.39
C GLU A 42 -21.08 -16.65 7.30
N ILE A 43 -20.16 -17.25 8.05
CA ILE A 43 -18.73 -16.91 8.04
C ILE A 43 -18.12 -17.28 6.68
N ASP A 44 -18.37 -18.49 6.18
CA ASP A 44 -17.91 -18.94 4.86
C ASP A 44 -18.47 -18.06 3.73
N ALA A 45 -19.74 -17.67 3.83
CA ALA A 45 -20.36 -16.76 2.87
C ALA A 45 -19.70 -15.37 2.88
N ALA A 46 -19.25 -14.89 4.04
CA ALA A 46 -18.53 -13.62 4.18
C ALA A 46 -17.12 -13.69 3.59
N PHE A 47 -16.36 -14.75 3.86
CA PHE A 47 -15.05 -14.97 3.25
C PHE A 47 -15.15 -15.10 1.74
N SER A 48 -16.10 -15.89 1.23
CA SER A 48 -16.31 -16.02 -0.21
C SER A 48 -16.71 -14.69 -0.85
N TRP A 49 -17.52 -13.87 -0.18
CA TRP A 49 -17.83 -12.54 -0.65
C TRP A 49 -16.58 -11.64 -0.71
N MET A 50 -15.73 -11.65 0.31
CA MET A 50 -14.46 -10.90 0.32
C MET A 50 -13.49 -11.35 -0.79
N GLU A 51 -13.37 -12.66 -1.03
CA GLU A 51 -12.55 -13.22 -2.11
C GLU A 51 -13.05 -12.76 -3.49
N ASN A 52 -14.38 -12.76 -3.70
CA ASN A 52 -14.96 -12.30 -4.96
C ASN A 52 -14.78 -10.78 -5.19
N GLN A 53 -14.68 -9.99 -4.13
CA GLN A 53 -14.45 -8.53 -4.22
C GLN A 53 -12.98 -8.16 -4.45
N THR A 54 -12.02 -9.05 -4.14
CA THR A 54 -10.59 -8.80 -4.37
C THR A 54 -10.12 -9.18 -5.79
N LEU A 55 -10.97 -9.86 -6.56
CA LEU A 55 -10.66 -10.37 -7.90
C LEU A 55 -10.98 -9.41 -9.05
N GLU A 56 -11.42 -8.17 -8.78
CA GLU A 56 -11.47 -7.18 -9.86
C GLU A 56 -10.05 -6.90 -10.36
N PRO A 57 -9.76 -7.13 -11.66
CA PRO A 57 -8.48 -6.73 -12.20
C PRO A 57 -8.35 -5.24 -11.98
N LEU A 58 -7.29 -4.81 -11.29
CA LEU A 58 -6.91 -3.40 -11.27
C LEU A 58 -6.82 -2.96 -12.73
N GLU A 59 -7.84 -2.25 -13.22
CA GLU A 59 -7.69 -1.52 -14.47
C GLU A 59 -6.48 -0.59 -14.24
N PRO A 60 -5.48 -0.62 -15.11
CA PRO A 60 -4.34 0.26 -14.97
C PRO A 60 -4.87 1.67 -15.03
N SER A 61 -4.92 2.33 -13.87
CA SER A 61 -5.21 3.75 -13.76
C SER A 61 -4.21 4.44 -14.68
N LEU A 62 -4.71 4.94 -15.81
CA LEU A 62 -3.88 5.62 -16.79
C LEU A 62 -3.17 6.75 -16.04
N PRO A 63 -1.82 6.75 -15.97
CA PRO A 63 -1.12 7.77 -15.22
C PRO A 63 -1.51 9.12 -15.82
N SER A 64 -1.95 10.05 -14.96
CA SER A 64 -2.22 11.41 -15.40
C SER A 64 -0.93 11.92 -16.05
N LEU A 65 -0.99 12.29 -17.33
CA LEU A 65 0.09 12.93 -18.08
C LEU A 65 0.25 14.37 -17.57
N GLY A 66 0.56 14.52 -16.28
CA GLY A 66 1.09 15.77 -15.73
C GLY A 66 2.47 16.01 -16.32
N VAL A 67 2.85 17.28 -16.42
CA VAL A 67 4.17 17.70 -16.91
C VAL A 67 5.24 16.87 -16.19
N THR A 68 5.88 15.96 -16.92
CA THR A 68 6.94 15.13 -16.36
C THR A 68 8.13 16.03 -16.06
N SER A 69 8.34 16.35 -14.78
CA SER A 69 9.55 17.01 -14.33
C SER A 69 10.75 16.14 -14.73
N GLN A 70 11.77 16.75 -15.34
CA GLN A 70 13.03 16.06 -15.60
C GLN A 70 13.91 16.20 -14.37
N ARG A 71 14.07 15.11 -13.60
CA ARG A 71 14.96 15.10 -12.45
C ARG A 71 16.42 15.29 -12.89
N VAL A 72 17.12 16.18 -12.19
CA VAL A 72 18.57 16.36 -12.30
C VAL A 72 19.21 15.87 -11.01
N PHE A 73 19.97 14.77 -11.08
CA PHE A 73 20.72 14.26 -9.94
C PHE A 73 21.88 15.21 -9.61
N THR A 74 21.98 15.59 -8.35
CA THR A 74 23.12 16.31 -7.78
C THR A 74 24.39 15.48 -7.89
N LEU A 75 25.54 16.14 -7.71
CA LEU A 75 26.83 15.46 -7.67
C LEU A 75 26.87 14.39 -6.57
N ARG A 76 26.29 14.69 -5.40
CA ARG A 76 26.27 13.78 -4.26
C ARG A 76 25.43 12.54 -4.56
N GLU A 77 24.22 12.71 -5.09
CA GLU A 77 23.37 11.58 -5.50
C GLU A 77 24.04 10.77 -6.62
N SER A 78 24.73 11.42 -7.56
CA SER A 78 25.41 10.72 -8.65
C SER A 78 26.61 9.89 -8.21
N LEU A 79 27.20 10.20 -7.04
CA LEU A 79 28.28 9.41 -6.42
C LEU A 79 27.73 8.26 -5.58
N MET A 80 26.59 8.46 -4.94
CA MET A 80 25.96 7.46 -4.08
C MET A 80 25.01 6.52 -4.82
N LEU A 81 24.50 6.91 -5.99
CA LEU A 81 23.60 6.10 -6.80
C LEU A 81 24.30 5.69 -8.08
N SER A 82 24.47 4.37 -8.23
CA SER A 82 24.96 3.78 -9.48
C SER A 82 24.15 4.23 -10.70
N LEU A 83 24.78 4.15 -11.88
CA LEU A 83 24.13 4.50 -13.14
C LEU A 83 22.85 3.69 -13.37
N GLU A 84 22.90 2.39 -13.05
CA GLU A 84 21.78 1.46 -13.17
C GLU A 84 20.65 1.82 -12.20
N ALA A 85 20.99 2.24 -10.97
CA ALA A 85 20.00 2.67 -9.99
C ALA A 85 19.27 3.94 -10.46
N ARG A 86 20.01 4.94 -10.94
CA ARG A 86 19.43 6.18 -11.49
C ARG A 86 18.54 5.90 -12.71
N GLY A 87 19.00 5.05 -13.63
CA GLY A 87 18.21 4.66 -14.80
C GLY A 87 16.93 3.89 -14.44
N PHE A 88 16.94 3.14 -13.33
CA PHE A 88 15.76 2.48 -12.81
C PHE A 88 14.73 3.47 -12.26
N LEU A 89 15.15 4.46 -11.47
CA LEU A 89 14.25 5.51 -10.94
C LEU A 89 13.58 6.33 -12.06
N VAL A 90 14.36 6.76 -13.04
CA VAL A 90 13.86 7.45 -14.24
C VAL A 90 12.79 6.60 -14.95
N ARG A 91 13.01 5.28 -15.04
CA ARG A 91 12.02 4.37 -15.65
C ARG A 91 10.73 4.32 -14.84
N LEU A 92 10.82 4.15 -13.52
CA LEU A 92 9.63 4.14 -12.65
C LEU A 92 8.82 5.43 -12.81
N ARG A 93 9.50 6.58 -12.82
CA ARG A 93 8.86 7.89 -13.02
C ARG A 93 8.19 8.00 -14.39
N SER A 94 8.89 7.58 -15.45
CA SER A 94 8.37 7.63 -16.83
C SER A 94 7.13 6.75 -17.06
N LEU A 95 7.03 5.65 -16.30
CA LEU A 95 5.88 4.74 -16.33
C LEU A 95 4.73 5.23 -15.44
N GLY A 96 4.93 6.31 -14.67
CA GLY A 96 3.95 6.79 -13.70
C GLY A 96 3.79 5.90 -12.46
N ILE A 97 4.71 4.95 -12.23
CA ILE A 97 4.68 4.05 -11.06
C ILE A 97 5.01 4.85 -9.79
N VAL A 98 5.88 5.86 -9.91
CA VAL A 98 6.20 6.79 -8.83
C VAL A 98 5.93 8.23 -9.28
N ASP A 99 5.50 9.07 -8.34
CA ASP A 99 5.48 10.52 -8.51
C ASP A 99 6.77 11.17 -8.02
N ASP A 100 6.88 12.50 -8.16
CA ASP A 100 8.07 13.25 -7.72
C ASP A 100 8.32 13.05 -6.22
N ASN A 101 7.25 13.02 -5.41
CA ASN A 101 7.35 12.88 -3.96
C ASN A 101 7.91 11.51 -3.57
N VAL A 102 7.39 10.43 -4.18
CA VAL A 102 7.90 9.08 -3.91
C VAL A 102 9.31 8.89 -4.46
N GLU A 103 9.64 9.49 -5.60
CA GLU A 103 11.02 9.43 -6.11
C GLU A 103 12.01 10.11 -5.14
N GLU A 104 11.67 11.27 -4.58
CA GLU A 104 12.46 11.94 -3.53
C GLU A 104 12.61 11.05 -2.28
N GLU A 105 11.52 10.46 -1.81
CA GLU A 105 11.52 9.58 -0.63
C GLU A 105 12.44 8.36 -0.82
N ILE A 106 12.43 7.76 -2.01
CA ILE A 106 13.31 6.64 -2.35
C ILE A 106 14.77 7.08 -2.30
N ILE A 107 15.07 8.25 -2.85
CA ILE A 107 16.44 8.77 -2.89
C ILE A 107 16.92 9.16 -1.50
N GLU A 108 16.10 9.84 -0.70
CA GLU A 108 16.44 10.19 0.68
C GLU A 108 16.80 8.95 1.51
N ARG A 109 16.03 7.86 1.36
CA ARG A 109 16.34 6.58 2.00
C ARG A 109 17.62 5.95 1.47
N ALA A 110 17.82 5.94 0.16
CA ALA A 110 19.05 5.42 -0.45
C ALA A 110 20.29 6.19 0.05
N MET A 111 20.20 7.52 0.12
CA MET A 111 21.24 8.39 0.67
C MET A 111 21.50 8.17 2.16
N SER A 112 20.56 7.55 2.88
CA SER A 112 20.65 7.22 4.32
C SER A 112 21.12 5.79 4.59
N THR A 113 21.25 4.95 3.55
CA THR A 113 21.50 3.51 3.70
C THR A 113 22.97 3.19 4.06
N GLY A 114 23.90 4.14 3.91
CA GLY A 114 25.28 4.00 4.35
C GLY A 114 26.24 4.91 3.60
N GLU A 115 27.54 4.61 3.68
CA GLU A 115 28.60 5.31 2.93
C GLU A 115 28.91 4.66 1.57
N ASP A 116 28.35 3.49 1.29
CA ASP A 116 28.58 2.73 0.07
C ASP A 116 27.64 3.16 -1.07
N GLU A 117 28.09 2.95 -2.30
CA GLU A 117 27.29 3.19 -3.50
C GLU A 117 26.09 2.22 -3.56
N VAL A 118 24.89 2.78 -3.70
CA VAL A 118 23.64 2.06 -3.86
C VAL A 118 23.50 1.53 -5.28
N GLY A 119 23.52 0.20 -5.37
CA GLY A 119 23.36 -0.55 -6.60
C GLY A 119 21.90 -0.73 -7.03
N LEU A 120 21.70 -1.26 -8.25
CA LEU A 120 20.37 -1.58 -8.78
C LEU A 120 19.55 -2.51 -7.88
N LYS A 121 20.19 -3.51 -7.26
CA LYS A 121 19.49 -4.45 -6.39
C LYS A 121 18.91 -3.73 -5.18
N GLU A 122 19.69 -2.88 -4.54
CA GLU A 122 19.30 -2.19 -3.32
C GLU A 122 18.23 -1.13 -3.57
N ILE A 123 18.40 -0.29 -4.61
CA ILE A 123 17.40 0.73 -4.94
C ILE A 123 16.03 0.13 -5.25
N LYS A 124 15.98 -1.09 -5.83
CA LYS A 124 14.72 -1.81 -6.05
C LYS A 124 14.02 -2.16 -4.74
N HIS A 125 14.77 -2.61 -3.73
CA HIS A 125 14.19 -2.92 -2.43
C HIS A 125 13.68 -1.65 -1.75
N ILE A 126 14.47 -0.57 -1.80
CA ILE A 126 14.05 0.73 -1.24
C ILE A 126 12.79 1.24 -1.95
N ALA A 127 12.71 1.13 -3.27
CA ALA A 127 11.52 1.51 -4.04
C ALA A 127 10.29 0.68 -3.66
N ILE A 128 10.44 -0.63 -3.48
CA ILE A 128 9.34 -1.50 -3.03
C ILE A 128 8.86 -1.08 -1.63
N LEU A 129 9.78 -0.85 -0.70
CA LEU A 129 9.45 -0.43 0.67
C LEU A 129 8.75 0.95 0.68
N ALA A 130 9.20 1.89 -0.15
CA ALA A 130 8.58 3.20 -0.26
C ALA A 130 7.14 3.11 -0.82
N LEU A 131 6.95 2.35 -1.90
CA LEU A 131 5.63 2.12 -2.49
C LEU A 131 4.68 1.44 -1.50
N PHE A 132 5.18 0.44 -0.77
CA PHE A 132 4.39 -0.26 0.25
C PHE A 132 3.99 0.67 1.40
N SER A 133 4.92 1.49 1.89
CA SER A 133 4.64 2.47 2.95
C SER A 133 3.57 3.48 2.52
N ARG A 134 3.66 3.99 1.29
CA ARG A 134 2.66 4.91 0.74
C ARG A 134 1.30 4.25 0.59
N ALA A 135 1.24 3.02 0.06
CA ALA A 135 -0.01 2.29 -0.08
C ALA A 135 -0.70 2.09 1.28
N GLN A 136 0.06 1.72 2.31
CA GLN A 136 -0.49 1.60 3.67
C GLN A 136 -0.98 2.93 4.24
N GLN A 137 -0.25 4.03 4.04
CA GLN A 137 -0.70 5.35 4.51
C GLN A 137 -1.97 5.81 3.79
N GLN A 138 -2.04 5.62 2.48
CA GLN A 138 -3.23 5.95 1.68
C GLN A 138 -4.44 5.14 2.15
N TRP A 139 -4.27 3.82 2.30
CA TRP A 139 -5.31 2.94 2.84
C TRP A 139 -5.80 3.40 4.22
N ARG A 140 -4.88 3.71 5.14
CA ARG A 140 -5.25 4.19 6.48
C ARG A 140 -6.08 5.47 6.40
N LYS A 141 -5.64 6.45 5.60
CA LYS A 141 -6.40 7.69 5.40
C LYS A 141 -7.81 7.44 4.87
N GLU A 142 -7.94 6.55 3.87
CA GLU A 142 -9.24 6.20 3.29
C GLU A 142 -10.16 5.55 4.31
N VAL A 143 -9.63 4.62 5.09
CA VAL A 143 -10.38 3.96 6.18
C VAL A 143 -10.80 4.97 7.24
N ASP A 144 -9.88 5.82 7.71
CA ASP A 144 -10.19 6.84 8.72
C ASP A 144 -11.30 7.79 8.22
N CYS A 145 -11.23 8.23 6.95
CA CYS A 145 -12.28 9.06 6.34
C CYS A 145 -13.64 8.37 6.32
N ILE A 146 -13.67 7.05 6.01
CA ILE A 146 -14.90 6.26 6.00
C ILE A 146 -15.47 6.11 7.41
N LEU A 147 -14.61 5.87 8.41
CA LEU A 147 -15.02 5.68 9.80
C LEU A 147 -15.56 6.98 10.42
N ASP A 148 -14.93 8.12 10.10
CA ASP A 148 -15.28 9.43 10.65
C ASP A 148 -16.34 10.18 9.82
N ASP A 149 -16.78 9.62 8.68
CA ASP A 149 -17.64 10.28 7.68
C ASP A 149 -17.06 11.63 7.17
N ASP A 150 -15.75 11.84 7.33
CA ASP A 150 -15.03 13.06 6.94
C ASP A 150 -14.26 12.89 5.63
N TRP A 151 -14.97 13.15 4.54
CA TRP A 151 -14.43 13.09 3.19
C TRP A 151 -13.51 14.26 2.83
N SER A 152 -13.39 15.28 3.70
CA SER A 152 -12.55 16.45 3.42
C SER A 152 -11.05 16.12 3.48
N ALA A 153 -10.68 15.08 4.23
CA ALA A 153 -9.30 14.62 4.37
C ALA A 153 -8.76 13.85 3.15
N LEU A 154 -9.60 13.43 2.20
CA LEU A 154 -9.16 12.77 0.96
C LEU A 154 -8.66 13.73 -0.13
N TYR A 155 -9.00 15.01 -0.05
CA TYR A 155 -8.64 16.01 -1.05
C TYR A 155 -7.36 16.81 -0.70
N HIS A 156 -6.66 16.42 0.37
CA HIS A 156 -5.46 17.10 0.88
C HIS A 156 -4.23 16.18 1.04
#